data_AF-A0A3P1VSX6-F1
#
_entry.id   AF-A0A3P1VSX6-F1
#
_cell.length_a   1.000
_cell.length_b   1.000
_cell.length_c   1.000
_cell.angle_alpha   90.00
_cell.angle_beta   90.00
_cell.angle_gamma   90.00
#
_symmetry.space_group_name_H-M   'P 1'
#
loop_
_entity.id
_entity.type
_entity.pdbx_description
1 polymer ?
#
loop_
_entity_poly.entity_id
_entity_poly.type
_entity_poly.pdbx_seq_one_letter_code
_entity_poly.pdbx_strand_id
1 'polypeptide(L)'
;MKRKDGPSAISEEKYREGVEETIKNISKRPINKKVQFGEATLLIPENTIINSKQRNIVDMKTGYGIPIIFSETERCSNVFYCKQIKKEQYYKILYDEKDFEISKISEKIIKANGFTKTCN
;
A
#
# COMPACT_ATOMS: atom_id res chain seq x y z
N MET A 1 15.12 15.23 -4.64
CA MET A 1 15.43 14.51 -3.38
C MET A 1 14.23 13.64 -3.02
N LYS A 2 14.42 12.35 -2.73
CA LYS A 2 13.31 11.49 -2.31
C LYS A 2 12.86 11.89 -0.91
N ARG A 3 11.55 11.83 -0.66
CA ARG A 3 10.96 12.24 0.62
C ARG A 3 10.92 11.06 1.58
N LYS A 4 11.07 11.34 2.87
CA LYS A 4 11.04 10.34 3.95
C LYS A 4 9.72 9.54 3.97
N ASP A 5 8.61 10.23 3.70
CA ASP A 5 7.25 9.69 3.69
C ASP A 5 6.85 9.06 2.34
N GLY A 6 7.77 9.01 1.38
CA GLY A 6 7.51 8.49 0.04
C GLY A 6 7.80 7.01 -0.14
N PRO A 7 7.23 6.37 -1.18
CA PRO A 7 7.43 4.94 -1.42
C PRO A 7 8.89 4.61 -1.79
N SER A 8 9.59 5.57 -2.39
CA SER A 8 10.99 5.41 -2.78
C SER A 8 11.98 5.74 -1.66
N ALA A 9 11.53 6.03 -0.44
CA ALA A 9 12.40 6.34 0.70
C ALA A 9 13.43 5.23 0.97
N ILE A 10 13.05 3.96 0.75
CA ILE A 10 13.93 2.80 0.92
C ILE A 10 15.20 2.86 0.06
N SER A 11 15.15 3.55 -1.07
CA SER A 11 16.27 3.68 -2.01
C SER A 11 17.19 4.88 -1.70
N GLU A 12 16.96 5.61 -0.61
CA GLU A 12 17.90 6.59 -0.09
C GLU A 12 18.68 5.97 1.06
N GLU A 13 20.01 6.00 0.99
CA GLU A 13 20.89 5.43 2.00
C GLU A 13 20.54 5.88 3.42
N LYS A 14 20.32 7.20 3.62
CA LYS A 14 19.95 7.81 4.90
C LYS A 14 18.60 7.35 5.48
N TYR A 15 17.74 6.73 4.68
CA TYR A 15 16.39 6.30 5.11
C TYR A 15 16.23 4.79 5.06
N ARG A 16 17.04 4.09 4.28
CA ARG A 16 16.90 2.66 3.97
C ARG A 16 16.69 1.80 5.20
N GLU A 17 17.59 1.86 6.18
CA GLU A 17 17.52 1.05 7.40
C GLU A 17 16.22 1.32 8.19
N GLY A 18 15.87 2.59 8.38
CA GLY A 18 14.64 2.97 9.08
C GLY A 18 13.36 2.54 8.34
N VAL A 19 13.39 2.53 7.00
CA VAL A 19 12.27 2.02 6.19
C VAL A 19 12.17 0.50 6.30
N GLU A 20 13.28 -0.23 6.20
CA GLU A 20 13.33 -1.70 6.34
C GLU A 20 12.80 -2.16 7.72
N GLU A 21 13.20 -1.48 8.79
CA GLU A 21 12.69 -1.74 10.13
C GLU A 21 11.19 -1.41 10.25
N THR A 22 10.76 -0.30 9.65
CA THR A 22 9.34 0.09 9.61
C THR A 22 8.50 -0.96 8.90
N ILE A 23 8.95 -1.50 7.77
CA ILE A 23 8.27 -2.55 7.01
C ILE A 23 8.10 -3.81 7.90
N LYS A 24 9.16 -4.29 8.54
CA LYS A 24 9.11 -5.46 9.44
C LYS A 24 8.16 -5.25 10.62
N ASN A 25 8.07 -4.03 11.13
CA ASN A 25 7.15 -3.69 12.22
C ASN A 25 5.69 -3.64 11.73
N ILE A 26 5.43 -3.07 10.55
CA ILE A 26 4.10 -3.03 9.93
C ILE A 26 3.61 -4.44 9.59
N SER A 27 4.47 -5.34 9.12
CA SER A 27 4.08 -6.69 8.69
C SER A 27 3.48 -7.56 9.80
N LYS A 28 3.73 -7.20 11.06
CA LYS A 28 3.19 -7.86 12.26
C LYS A 28 1.85 -7.30 12.72
N ARG A 29 1.43 -6.12 12.21
CA ARG A 29 0.20 -5.44 12.66
C ARG A 29 -1.06 -6.06 12.06
N PRO A 30 -2.21 -5.90 12.73
CA PRO A 30 -3.50 -6.25 12.14
C PRO A 30 -3.91 -5.25 11.05
N ILE A 31 -4.71 -5.73 10.08
CA ILE A 31 -5.29 -4.91 9.01
C ILE A 31 -6.72 -4.52 9.40
N ASN A 32 -6.87 -3.47 10.21
CA ASN A 32 -8.18 -3.02 10.70
C ASN A 32 -8.35 -1.48 10.68
N LYS A 33 -7.31 -0.73 10.28
CA LYS A 33 -7.38 0.72 10.18
C LYS A 33 -8.17 1.10 8.94
N LYS A 34 -9.34 1.70 9.14
CA LYS A 34 -10.16 2.24 8.05
C LYS A 34 -9.61 3.60 7.60
N VAL A 35 -9.40 3.75 6.30
CA VAL A 35 -8.97 4.99 5.65
C VAL A 35 -9.83 5.25 4.42
N GLN A 36 -10.31 6.48 4.27
CA GLN A 36 -11.01 6.90 3.06
C GLN A 36 -10.01 7.07 1.91
N PHE A 37 -10.27 6.42 0.79
CA PHE A 37 -9.50 6.53 -0.43
C PHE A 37 -10.47 6.72 -1.59
N GLY A 38 -10.60 7.97 -2.05
CA GLY A 38 -11.60 8.36 -3.04
C GLY A 38 -13.02 8.05 -2.55
N GLU A 39 -13.73 7.19 -3.26
CA GLU A 39 -15.12 6.79 -2.98
C GLU A 39 -15.21 5.54 -2.09
N ALA A 40 -14.10 4.87 -1.78
CA ALA A 40 -14.08 3.66 -0.98
C ALA A 40 -13.39 3.86 0.37
N THR A 41 -13.75 3.01 1.33
CA THR A 41 -12.97 2.83 2.56
C THR A 41 -12.07 1.60 2.40
N LEU A 42 -10.77 1.78 2.63
CA LEU A 42 -9.77 0.70 2.64
C LEU A 42 -9.35 0.35 4.07
N LEU A 43 -9.11 -0.92 4.32
CA LEU A 43 -8.46 -1.45 5.52
C LEU A 43 -6.96 -1.55 5.29
N ILE A 44 -6.18 -0.88 6.12
CA ILE A 44 -4.71 -0.88 6.09
C ILE A 44 -4.16 -1.29 7.47
N PRO A 45 -2.84 -1.52 7.62
CA PRO A 45 -2.25 -1.82 8.91
C PRO A 45 -2.52 -0.73 9.96
N GLU A 46 -2.67 -1.11 11.22
CA GLU A 46 -2.77 -0.15 12.32
C GLU A 46 -1.63 0.86 12.36
N ASN A 47 -1.92 2.07 12.85
CA ASN A 47 -0.98 3.17 12.99
C ASN A 47 -0.27 3.55 11.67
N THR A 48 -0.99 3.41 10.56
CA THR A 48 -0.55 3.87 9.24
C THR A 48 -1.59 4.78 8.59
N ILE A 49 -1.16 5.56 7.61
CA ILE A 49 -2.02 6.38 6.75
C ILE A 49 -1.67 6.15 5.27
N ILE A 50 -2.54 6.58 4.36
CA ILE A 50 -2.22 6.66 2.93
C ILE A 50 -1.79 8.10 2.61
N ASN A 51 -0.60 8.27 2.04
CA ASN A 51 -0.09 9.56 1.60
C ASN A 51 -1.00 10.15 0.51
N SER A 52 -1.49 11.38 0.66
CA SER A 52 -2.41 11.98 -0.31
C SER A 52 -1.77 12.28 -1.67
N LYS A 53 -0.45 12.49 -1.71
CA LYS A 53 0.29 12.85 -2.93
C LYS A 53 0.83 11.63 -3.65
N GLN A 54 1.50 10.75 -2.91
CA GLN A 54 2.18 9.59 -3.49
C GLN A 54 1.38 8.29 -3.35
N ARG A 55 0.25 8.33 -2.64
CA ARG A 55 -0.70 7.22 -2.46
C ARG A 55 -0.08 5.95 -1.87
N ASN A 56 1.08 6.08 -1.24
CA ASN A 56 1.75 5.00 -0.52
C ASN A 56 1.35 4.95 0.95
N ILE A 57 1.59 3.82 1.60
CA ILE A 57 1.42 3.69 3.05
C ILE A 57 2.56 4.41 3.78
N VAL A 58 2.22 5.14 4.84
CA VAL A 58 3.16 5.83 5.72
C VAL A 58 2.91 5.42 7.16
N ASP A 59 3.97 5.07 7.88
CA ASP A 59 3.91 4.80 9.31
C ASP A 59 3.74 6.10 10.11
N MET A 60 2.73 6.15 10.97
CA MET A 60 2.44 7.37 11.74
C MET A 60 3.49 7.64 12.83
N LYS A 61 4.17 6.61 13.34
CA LYS A 61 5.16 6.75 14.42
C LYS A 61 6.51 7.22 13.89
N THR A 62 7.00 6.60 12.82
CA THR A 62 8.33 6.89 12.27
C THR A 62 8.29 7.96 11.18
N GLY A 63 7.14 8.15 10.52
CA GLY A 63 6.98 9.01 9.36
C GLY A 63 7.59 8.45 8.07
N TYR A 64 8.02 7.18 8.06
CA TYR A 64 8.56 6.54 6.87
C TYR A 64 7.46 6.02 5.95
N GLY A 65 7.62 6.29 4.65
CA GLY A 65 6.81 5.70 3.60
C GLY A 65 7.34 4.32 3.20
N ILE A 66 6.43 3.36 2.98
CA ILE A 66 6.77 2.03 2.46
C ILE A 66 6.34 1.90 0.99
N PRO A 67 7.01 1.05 0.18
CA PRO A 67 6.74 0.88 -1.24
C PRO A 67 5.47 0.05 -1.55
N ILE A 68 4.34 0.39 -0.92
CA ILE A 68 3.01 -0.15 -1.23
C ILE A 68 2.12 1.01 -1.63
N ILE A 69 1.67 1.05 -2.88
CA ILE A 69 1.00 2.19 -3.50
C ILE A 69 -0.41 1.77 -3.96
N PHE A 70 -1.39 2.63 -3.71
CA PHE A 70 -2.73 2.52 -4.28
C PHE A 70 -2.90 3.50 -5.43
N SER A 71 -3.61 3.10 -6.48
CA SER A 71 -3.93 4.02 -7.59
C SER A 71 -5.27 3.69 -8.21
N GLU A 72 -5.86 4.70 -8.83
CA GLU A 72 -7.10 4.54 -9.59
C GLU A 72 -6.79 4.18 -11.04
N THR A 73 -7.68 3.42 -11.66
CA THR A 73 -7.60 3.07 -13.07
C THR A 73 -8.98 2.76 -13.61
N GLU A 74 -9.20 3.04 -14.89
CA GLU A 74 -10.46 2.75 -15.57
C GLU A 74 -10.54 1.30 -16.06
N ARG A 75 -9.40 0.59 -16.06
CA ARG A 75 -9.29 -0.77 -16.59
C ARG A 75 -8.81 -1.73 -15.52
N CYS A 76 -9.51 -2.83 -15.38
CA CYS A 76 -8.98 -3.97 -14.66
C CYS A 76 -7.81 -4.60 -15.44
N SER A 77 -6.82 -5.13 -14.74
CA SER A 77 -5.68 -5.84 -15.32
C SER A 77 -5.42 -7.11 -14.53
N ASN A 78 -5.19 -8.24 -15.21
CA ASN A 78 -4.82 -9.49 -14.53
C ASN A 78 -3.37 -9.47 -14.00
N VAL A 79 -2.59 -8.42 -14.30
CA VAL A 79 -1.22 -8.24 -13.80
C VAL A 79 -1.23 -7.71 -12.37
N PHE A 80 -2.18 -6.82 -12.06
CA PHE A 80 -2.28 -6.17 -10.77
C PHE A 80 -3.48 -6.71 -10.00
N TYR A 81 -3.42 -6.63 -8.68
CA TYR A 81 -4.61 -6.82 -7.87
C TYR A 81 -5.49 -5.58 -7.98
N CYS A 82 -6.71 -5.75 -8.48
CA CYS A 82 -7.70 -4.72 -8.71
C CYS A 82 -8.94 -4.92 -7.81
N LYS A 83 -9.59 -3.81 -7.43
CA LYS A 83 -10.87 -3.78 -6.75
C LYS A 83 -11.80 -2.84 -7.51
N GLN A 84 -12.91 -3.37 -8.02
CA GLN A 84 -13.91 -2.54 -8.67
C GLN A 84 -14.62 -1.67 -7.63
N ILE A 85 -14.75 -0.37 -7.93
CA ILE A 85 -15.45 0.60 -7.09
C ILE A 85 -16.80 0.95 -7.71
N LYS A 86 -16.80 1.18 -9.03
CA LYS A 86 -18.01 1.31 -9.86
C LYS A 86 -17.70 0.89 -11.30
N LYS A 87 -18.68 1.03 -12.20
CA LYS A 87 -18.48 0.74 -13.64
C LYS A 87 -17.29 1.53 -14.16
N GLU A 88 -16.34 0.84 -14.80
CA GLU A 88 -15.13 1.43 -15.37
C GLU A 88 -14.29 2.24 -14.37
N GLN A 89 -14.36 1.94 -13.06
CA GLN A 89 -13.46 2.51 -12.05
C GLN A 89 -13.00 1.44 -11.07
N TYR A 90 -11.69 1.28 -11.01
CA TYR A 90 -11.02 0.30 -10.18
C TYR A 90 -9.92 0.98 -9.38
N TYR A 91 -9.66 0.43 -8.19
CA TYR A 91 -8.40 0.67 -7.48
C TYR A 91 -7.46 -0.50 -7.74
N LYS A 92 -6.17 -0.22 -7.87
CA LYS A 92 -5.11 -1.22 -7.95
C LYS A 92 -4.05 -0.97 -6.88
N ILE A 93 -3.43 -2.04 -6.42
CA ILE A 93 -2.30 -2.01 -5.49
C ILE A 93 -1.01 -2.39 -6.24
N LEU A 94 0.05 -1.62 -6.02
CA LEU A 94 1.39 -1.83 -6.58
C LEU A 94 2.39 -2.02 -5.45
N TYR A 95 3.19 -3.08 -5.56
CA TYR A 95 4.24 -3.44 -4.62
C TYR A 95 5.24 -4.39 -5.29
N ASP A 96 6.41 -4.57 -4.70
CA ASP A 96 7.38 -5.57 -5.16
C ASP A 96 7.00 -6.95 -4.61
N GLU A 97 6.54 -7.84 -5.48
CA GLU A 97 6.16 -9.22 -5.11
C GLU A 97 7.36 -10.05 -4.61
N LYS A 98 8.60 -9.66 -4.92
CA LYS A 98 9.82 -10.39 -4.53
C LYS A 98 10.29 -10.05 -3.11
N ASP A 99 9.89 -8.90 -2.57
CA ASP A 99 10.19 -8.53 -1.19
C ASP A 99 9.20 -9.23 -0.25
N PHE A 100 9.70 -10.18 0.54
CA PHE A 100 8.88 -11.02 1.39
C PHE A 100 8.01 -10.23 2.39
N GLU A 101 8.56 -9.20 3.04
CA GLU A 101 7.83 -8.46 4.06
C GLU A 101 6.81 -7.52 3.43
N ILE A 102 7.14 -6.91 2.29
CA ILE A 102 6.21 -6.10 1.50
C ILE A 102 5.07 -6.96 0.95
N SER A 103 5.38 -8.11 0.35
CA SER A 103 4.38 -9.07 -0.13
C SER A 103 3.44 -9.52 0.97
N LYS A 104 3.98 -9.86 2.15
CA LYS A 104 3.19 -10.26 3.31
C LYS A 104 2.22 -9.17 3.77
N ILE A 105 2.63 -7.89 3.75
CA ILE A 105 1.72 -6.77 4.08
C ILE A 105 0.66 -6.63 2.99
N SER A 106 1.08 -6.59 1.72
CA SER A 106 0.20 -6.41 0.58
C SER A 106 -0.86 -7.50 0.48
N GLU A 107 -0.52 -8.77 0.66
CA GLU A 107 -1.47 -9.89 0.64
C GLU A 107 -2.54 -9.78 1.73
N LYS A 108 -2.15 -9.36 2.94
CA LYS A 108 -3.12 -9.13 4.03
C LYS A 108 -4.08 -8.01 3.66
N ILE A 109 -3.60 -6.92 3.07
CA ILE A 109 -4.42 -5.80 2.58
C ILE A 109 -5.35 -6.27 1.45
N ILE A 110 -4.81 -6.98 0.45
CA ILE A 110 -5.56 -7.54 -0.68
C ILE A 110 -6.73 -8.38 -0.17
N LYS A 111 -6.46 -9.31 0.74
CA LYS A 111 -7.48 -10.19 1.32
C LYS A 111 -8.52 -9.42 2.13
N ALA A 112 -8.10 -8.49 2.99
CA ALA A 112 -9.00 -7.71 3.83
C ALA A 112 -9.93 -6.79 3.03
N ASN A 113 -9.51 -6.37 1.83
CA ASN A 113 -10.25 -5.43 0.99
C ASN A 113 -10.91 -6.07 -0.23
N GLY A 114 -10.67 -7.37 -0.49
CA GLY A 114 -11.22 -8.07 -1.64
C GLY A 114 -10.67 -7.58 -2.98
N PHE A 115 -9.36 -7.29 -3.05
CA PHE A 115 -8.71 -7.09 -4.35
C PHE A 115 -8.48 -8.45 -5.02
N THR A 116 -8.57 -8.51 -6.36
CA THR A 116 -8.43 -9.73 -7.15
C THR A 116 -7.55 -9.48 -8.38
N LYS A 117 -6.82 -10.51 -8.85
CA LYS A 117 -6.16 -10.51 -10.17
C LYS A 117 -7.12 -10.93 -11.30
N THR A 118 -8.40 -11.13 -10.98
CA THR A 118 -9.42 -11.52 -11.97
C THR A 118 -10.24 -10.31 -12.34
N CYS A 119 -10.31 -10.05 -13.65
CA CYS A 119 -11.18 -9.06 -14.25
C CYS A 119 -12.42 -9.76 -14.82
N ASN A 120 -13.60 -9.39 -14.33
CA ASN A 120 -14.90 -9.90 -14.78
C ASN A 120 -15.67 -8.80 -15.50
#